data_AF-A0A3M2JN62-F1
#
_entry.id   AF-A0A3M2JN62-F1
#
_cell.length_a   1.000
_cell.length_b   1.000
_cell.length_c   1.000
_cell.angle_alpha   90.00
_cell.angle_beta   90.00
_cell.angle_gamma   90.00
#
_symmetry.space_group_name_H-M   'P 1'
#
loop_
_entity.id
_entity.type
_entity.pdbx_description
1 polymer ?
#
loop_
_entity_poly.entity_id
_entity_poly.type
_entity_poly.pdbx_seq_one_letter_code
_entity_poly.pdbx_strand_id
1 'polypeptide(L)' 'MIWAVATACRARGRGHGRQAVDYAIESCRLTTEQYGLDCGVFTRIDPRNDPSRKLFRSKGFEHLDVFHGLELWARDL' A
#
# COMPACT_ATOMS: atom_id res chain seq x y z
N MET A 1 -4.28 3.76 6.66
CA MET A 1 -4.75 2.43 6.17
C MET A 1 -5.22 2.55 4.73
N ILE A 2 -4.68 1.73 3.81
CA ILE A 2 -5.19 1.65 2.42
C ILE A 2 -6.21 0.51 2.36
N TRP A 3 -7.49 0.84 2.17
CA TRP A 3 -8.57 -0.14 2.17
C TRP A 3 -8.72 -0.85 0.83
N ALA A 4 -8.65 -0.12 -0.28
CA ALA A 4 -8.69 -0.69 -1.62
C ALA A 4 -8.07 0.27 -2.66
N VAL A 5 -7.30 -0.28 -3.59
CA VAL A 5 -6.89 0.41 -4.83
C VAL A 5 -7.35 -0.44 -6.00
N ALA A 6 -8.45 -0.04 -6.62
CA ALA A 6 -9.00 -0.70 -7.81
C ALA A 6 -8.91 0.25 -9.00
N THR A 7 -8.52 -0.30 -10.15
CA THR A 7 -8.52 0.44 -11.42
C THR A 7 -9.28 -0.38 -12.45
N ALA A 8 -9.98 0.28 -13.38
CA ALA A 8 -10.63 -0.43 -14.47
C ALA A 8 -9.60 -1.26 -15.25
N CYS A 9 -9.95 -2.47 -15.71
CA CYS A 9 -9.02 -3.36 -16.40
C CYS A 9 -8.33 -2.68 -17.61
N ARG A 10 -9.07 -1.85 -18.35
CA ARG A 10 -8.56 -1.03 -19.47
C ARG A 10 -7.49 0.01 -19.09
N ALA A 11 -7.36 0.33 -17.81
CA ALA A 11 -6.41 1.29 -17.26
C ALA A 11 -5.21 0.61 -16.56
N ARG A 12 -5.11 -0.73 -16.63
CA ARG A 12 -3.96 -1.46 -16.09
C ARG A 12 -2.67 -1.01 -16.76
N GLY A 13 -1.58 -0.96 -15.99
CA GLY A 13 -0.26 -0.58 -16.50
C GLY A 13 -0.05 0.92 -16.70
N ARG A 14 -1.06 1.77 -16.47
CA ARG A 14 -0.96 3.23 -16.63
C ARG A 14 -0.43 3.97 -15.39
N GLY A 15 0.01 3.24 -14.37
CA GLY A 15 0.61 3.83 -13.17
C GLY A 15 -0.37 4.37 -12.12
N HIS A 16 -1.69 4.29 -12.33
CA HIS A 16 -2.67 4.81 -11.35
C HIS A 16 -2.56 4.15 -9.97
N GLY A 17 -2.30 2.85 -9.89
CA GLY A 17 -2.08 2.17 -8.62
C GLY A 17 -0.86 2.71 -7.87
N ARG A 18 0.21 3.04 -8.61
CA ARG A 18 1.42 3.67 -8.05
C ARG A 18 1.10 5.04 -7.49
N GLN A 19 0.40 5.88 -8.27
CA GLN A 19 0.02 7.23 -7.84
C GLN A 19 -0.84 7.18 -6.57
N ALA A 20 -1.83 6.29 -6.52
CA ALA A 20 -2.68 6.14 -5.33
C ALA A 20 -1.90 5.77 -4.07
N VAL A 21 -0.95 4.83 -4.18
CA VAL A 21 -0.09 4.45 -3.05
C VAL A 21 0.84 5.59 -2.64
N ASP A 22 1.40 6.33 -3.60
CA ASP A 22 2.24 7.50 -3.34
C ASP A 22 1.49 8.58 -2.56
N TYR A 23 0.25 8.90 -2.95
CA TYR A 23 -0.59 9.85 -2.22
C TYR A 23 -0.90 9.39 -0.80
N ALA A 24 -1.18 8.10 -0.59
CA ALA A 24 -1.49 7.57 0.73
C ALA A 24 -0.28 7.65 1.69
N ILE A 25 0.91 7.33 1.19
CA ILE A 25 2.17 7.45 1.95
C ILE A 25 2.41 8.92 2.32
N GLU A 26 2.31 9.83 1.36
CA GLU A 26 2.57 11.24 1.57
C GLU A 26 1.59 11.86 2.57
N SER A 27 0.31 11.50 2.49
CA SER A 27 -0.70 11.97 3.45
C SER A 27 -0.38 11.53 4.88
N CYS A 28 0.14 10.32 5.08
CA CYS A 28 0.51 9.83 6.40
C CYS A 28 1.79 10.51 6.90
N ARG A 29 2.80 10.71 6.04
CA ARG A 29 4.03 11.47 6.36
C ARG A 29 3.72 12.88 6.84
N LEU A 30 2.87 13.61 6.10
CA LEU A 30 2.46 14.97 6.49
C LEU A 30 1.71 14.98 7.83
N THR A 31 0.93 13.93 8.12
CA THR A 31 0.23 13.79 9.41
C THR A 31 1.22 13.56 10.55
N THR A 32 2.21 12.68 10.36
CA THR A 32 3.32 12.47 11.30
C THR A 32 4.01 13.77 11.64
N GLU A 33 4.39 14.54 10.61
CA GLU A 33 5.11 15.82 10.78
C GLU A 33 4.27 16.89 11.47
N GLN A 34 2.99 16.98 11.13
CA GLN A 34 2.11 18.03 11.66
C GLN A 34 1.71 17.77 13.12
N TYR A 35 1.56 16.50 13.52
CA TYR A 35 0.98 16.15 14.82
C TYR A 35 1.95 15.38 15.74
N GLY A 36 3.17 15.09 15.28
CA GLY A 36 4.15 14.32 16.05
C GLY A 36 3.71 12.88 16.32
N LEU A 37 2.97 12.30 15.38
CA LEU A 37 2.40 10.95 15.50
C LEU A 37 3.27 9.92 14.79
N ASP A 38 3.48 8.77 15.40
CA ASP A 38 4.07 7.61 14.73
C ASP A 38 3.02 6.96 13.82
N CYS A 39 3.20 7.04 12.50
CA CYS A 39 2.22 6.59 11.52
C CYS A 39 2.81 5.59 10.53
N GLY A 40 2.26 4.38 10.50
CA GLY A 40 2.52 3.41 9.44
C GLY A 40 1.40 3.30 8.42
N VAL A 41 1.72 2.75 7.25
CA VAL A 41 0.73 2.34 6.24
C VAL A 41 0.78 0.84 6.09
N PHE A 42 -0.39 0.19 6.17
CA PHE A 42 -0.53 -1.22 5.88
C PHE A 42 -1.65 -1.50 4.87
N THR A 43 -1.56 -2.65 4.22
CA THR A 43 -2.53 -3.18 3.26
C THR A 43 -2.64 -4.71 3.38
N ARG A 44 -3.71 -5.28 2.83
CA ARG A 44 -3.89 -6.73 2.69
C ARG A 44 -3.92 -7.11 1.21
N ILE A 45 -3.17 -8.14 0.84
CA ILE A 45 -3.00 -8.57 -0.55
C ILE A 45 -3.35 -10.05 -0.67
N ASP A 46 -4.20 -10.40 -1.63
CA ASP A 46 -4.42 -11.81 -1.98
C ASP A 46 -3.09 -12.42 -2.50
N PRO A 47 -2.65 -13.59 -2.00
CA PRO A 47 -1.41 -14.24 -2.43
C PRO A 47 -1.34 -14.60 -3.93
N ARG A 48 -2.44 -14.46 -4.68
CA ARG A 48 -2.47 -14.63 -6.14
C ARG A 48 -2.26 -13.31 -6.89
N ASN A 49 -2.25 -12.18 -6.19
CA ASN A 49 -2.16 -10.85 -6.77
C ASN A 49 -0.70 -10.36 -6.87
N ASP A 50 0.05 -11.05 -7.73
CA ASP A 50 1.44 -10.70 -8.07
C ASP A 50 1.68 -9.23 -8.44
N PRO A 51 0.81 -8.58 -9.25
CA PRO A 51 1.00 -7.18 -9.59
C PRO A 51 0.98 -6.26 -8.36
N SER A 52 0.10 -6.53 -7.40
CA SER A 52 0.02 -5.73 -6.17
C SER A 52 1.24 -5.98 -5.29
N ARG A 53 1.68 -7.23 -5.12
CA ARG A 53 2.91 -7.54 -4.37
C ARG A 53 4.12 -6.79 -4.93
N LYS A 54 4.30 -6.80 -6.24
CA LYS A 54 5.39 -6.06 -6.91
C LYS A 54 5.28 -4.56 -6.68
N LEU A 55 4.07 -4.00 -6.78
CA LEU A 55 3.83 -2.59 -6.51
C LEU A 55 4.19 -2.22 -5.06
N PHE A 56 3.62 -2.89 -4.06
CA PHE A 56 3.84 -2.56 -2.66
C PHE A 56 5.30 -2.80 -2.24
N ARG A 57 5.94 -3.88 -2.70
CA ARG A 57 7.38 -4.10 -2.49
C ARG A 57 8.23 -2.97 -3.07
N SER A 58 7.91 -2.48 -4.27
CA SER A 58 8.62 -1.34 -4.88
C SER A 58 8.46 -0.02 -4.11
N LYS A 59 7.50 0.04 -3.16
CA LYS A 59 7.23 1.19 -2.30
C LYS A 59 7.79 1.03 -0.88
N GLY A 60 8.60 -0.01 -0.65
CA GLY A 60 9.21 -0.28 0.65
C GLY A 60 8.25 -0.90 1.66
N PHE A 61 7.14 -1.51 1.22
CA PHE A 61 6.34 -2.34 2.11
C PHE A 61 7.01 -3.69 2.32
N GLU A 62 7.00 -4.12 3.56
CA GLU A 62 7.48 -5.41 4.02
C GLU A 62 6.30 -6.34 4.28
N HIS A 63 6.49 -7.62 3.98
CA HIS A 63 5.52 -8.66 4.29
C HIS A 63 5.67 -9.06 5.76
N LEU A 64 4.60 -8.96 6.52
CA LEU A 64 4.62 -9.25 7.96
C LEU A 64 4.05 -10.62 8.29
N ASP A 65 2.86 -10.95 7.78
CA ASP A 65 2.14 -12.17 8.16
C ASP A 65 1.02 -12.51 7.15
N VAL A 66 0.41 -13.69 7.29
CA VAL A 66 -0.79 -14.11 6.54
C VAL A 66 -1.96 -14.32 7.49
N PHE A 67 -3.03 -13.53 7.30
CA PHE A 67 -4.24 -13.61 8.13
C PHE A 67 -5.48 -13.85 7.26
N HIS A 68 -6.24 -14.90 7.58
CA HIS A 68 -7.40 -15.37 6.78
C HIS A 68 -7.09 -15.50 5.28
N GLY A 69 -5.90 -16.00 4.93
CA GLY A 69 -5.48 -16.22 3.55
C GLY A 69 -5.11 -14.95 2.78
N LEU A 70 -5.02 -13.79 3.45
CA LEU A 70 -4.51 -12.55 2.87
C LEU A 70 -3.15 -12.22 3.50
N GLU A 71 -2.21 -11.78 2.68
CA GLU A 71 -0.91 -11.30 3.12
C GLU A 71 -1.04 -9.89 3.70
N LEU A 72 -0.52 -9.67 4.90
CA LEU A 72 -0.37 -8.36 5.53
C LEU A 72 0.97 -7.76 5.12
N TRP A 73 0.91 -6.56 4.54
CA TRP A 73 2.08 -5.79 4.16
C TRP A 73 2.06 -4.43 4.84
N ALA A 74 3.18 -3.99 5.40
CA ALA A 74 3.27 -2.71 6.10
C ALA A 74 4.55 -1.96 5.76
N ARG A 75 4.51 -0.64 5.95
CA ARG A 75 5.64 0.27 5.87
C ARG A 75 5.53 1.30 6.99
N ASP A 76 6.64 1.51 7.66
CA ASP A 76 6.84 2.61 8.61
C ASP A 76 7.22 3.93 7.88
N LEU A 77 6.93 5.09 8.48
CA LEU A 77 7.13 6.42 7.86
C LEU A 77 8.01 7.38 8.66
#